data_AF-A0A654D308-F1
#
_entry.id   AF-A0A654D308-F1
#
_cell.length_a   1.000
_cell.length_b   1.000
_cell.length_c   1.000
_cell.angle_alpha   90.00
_cell.angle_beta   90.00
_cell.angle_gamma   90.00
#
_symmetry.space_group_name_H-M   'P 1'
#
loop_
_entity.id
_entity.type
_entity.pdbx_description
1 polymer ?
#
loop_
_entity_poly.entity_id
_entity_poly.type
_entity_poly.pdbx_seq_one_letter_code
_entity_poly.pdbx_strand_id
1 'polypeptide(L)'
;MSRGEGIWAQPLADFRAAAAADRPTPGCGAAAAVTADIGLALVVKGLRISEAHGANPARLQALQAAEALLGRPGAFADDDMQAFSDYLSAAREGEVEDKQAAARQACAVPLALAHCCLEALELAVDAWPLTDPNVQSDVQAGAVLIHAGLSAALINVDADMPSLDSGATREQAGQTRRRLQSEGDDLLRRLADPGR
;
A
#
# COMPACT_ATOMS: atom_id res chain seq x y z
N MET A 1 6.79 -6.09 23.77
CA MET A 1 5.98 -5.08 23.05
C MET A 1 4.58 -5.16 23.63
N SER A 2 4.02 -4.03 24.08
CA SER A 2 2.64 -4.00 24.56
C SER A 2 1.72 -4.46 23.43
N ARG A 3 0.81 -5.39 23.74
CA ARG A 3 0.04 -6.18 22.77
C ARG A 3 -1.17 -5.43 22.18
N GLY A 4 -1.07 -4.12 21.94
CA GLY A 4 -2.27 -3.33 21.60
C GLY A 4 -2.09 -1.97 20.91
N GLU A 5 -0.87 -1.56 20.56
CA GLU A 5 -0.66 -0.32 19.81
C GLU A 5 -0.02 -0.70 18.47
N GLY A 6 -0.84 -0.68 17.40
CA GLY A 6 -0.41 -1.00 16.03
C GLY A 6 0.73 -0.11 15.55
N ILE A 7 1.29 -0.41 14.37
CA ILE A 7 2.50 0.26 13.87
C ILE A 7 2.40 1.80 13.86
N TRP A 8 1.17 2.31 13.70
CA TRP A 8 0.82 3.73 13.63
C TRP A 8 0.96 4.50 14.94
N ALA A 9 1.01 3.81 16.08
CA ALA A 9 1.26 4.43 17.38
C ALA A 9 2.77 4.58 17.69
N GLN A 10 3.64 3.97 16.89
CA GLN A 10 5.09 4.01 17.11
C GLN A 10 5.71 5.30 16.55
N PRO A 11 6.73 5.88 17.21
CA PRO A 11 7.54 6.92 16.61
C PRO A 11 8.18 6.44 15.30
N LEU A 12 8.23 7.29 14.27
CA LEU A 12 8.86 6.95 12.98
C LEU A 12 10.32 6.50 13.12
N ALA A 13 11.04 7.04 14.11
CA ALA A 13 12.40 6.62 14.42
C ALA A 13 12.47 5.16 14.89
N ASP A 14 11.49 4.72 15.68
CA ASP A 14 11.39 3.36 16.20
C ASP A 14 10.97 2.41 15.10
N PHE A 15 9.98 2.78 14.26
CA PHE A 15 9.61 2.00 13.08
C PHE A 15 10.79 1.81 12.11
N ARG A 16 11.58 2.85 11.86
CA ARG A 16 12.80 2.75 11.04
C ARG A 16 13.84 1.81 11.68
N ALA A 17 14.11 1.97 12.97
CA ALA A 17 15.07 1.12 13.67
C ALA A 17 14.61 -0.35 13.69
N ALA A 18 13.30 -0.55 13.85
CA ALA A 18 12.62 -1.83 13.79
C ALA A 18 12.80 -2.53 12.43
N ALA A 19 12.62 -1.81 11.32
CA ALA A 19 12.78 -2.34 9.96
C ALA A 19 14.24 -2.67 9.61
N ALA A 20 15.21 -2.01 10.27
CA ALA A 20 16.64 -2.25 10.07
C ALA A 20 17.22 -3.32 11.03
N ALA A 21 16.44 -3.79 11.99
CA ALA A 21 16.91 -4.73 13.01
C ALA A 21 16.99 -6.16 12.47
N ASP A 22 17.83 -6.99 13.09
CA ASP A 22 17.95 -8.42 12.80
C ASP A 22 16.76 -9.20 13.38
N ARG A 23 15.58 -8.98 12.81
CA ARG A 23 14.32 -9.61 13.19
C ARG A 23 13.37 -9.67 11.98
N PRO A 24 12.43 -10.62 11.95
CA PRO A 24 11.60 -10.87 10.77
C PRO A 24 10.63 -9.74 10.40
N THR A 25 10.19 -8.93 11.36
CA THR A 25 9.19 -7.86 11.14
C THR A 25 9.55 -6.57 11.88
N PRO A 26 9.15 -5.39 11.36
CA PRO A 26 8.45 -5.15 10.10
C PRO A 26 9.35 -5.37 8.87
N GLY A 27 8.78 -5.98 7.82
CA GLY A 27 9.45 -6.22 6.54
C GLY A 27 9.07 -5.20 5.47
N CYS A 28 9.34 -5.55 4.20
CA CYS A 28 9.05 -4.68 3.07
C CYS A 28 7.54 -4.46 2.83
N GLY A 29 6.68 -5.42 3.18
CA GLY A 29 5.21 -5.29 3.11
C GLY A 29 4.68 -4.21 4.06
N ALA A 30 5.04 -4.28 5.34
CA ALA A 30 4.73 -3.23 6.31
C ALA A 30 5.28 -1.85 5.92
N ALA A 31 6.51 -1.77 5.40
CA ALA A 31 7.09 -0.51 4.91
C ALA A 31 6.35 0.05 3.67
N ALA A 32 5.90 -0.83 2.77
CA ALA A 32 5.10 -0.48 1.61
C ALA A 32 3.74 0.12 2.01
N ALA A 33 3.05 -0.51 2.97
CA ALA A 33 1.78 -0.06 3.52
C ALA A 33 1.89 1.35 4.14
N VAL A 34 2.88 1.57 5.01
CA VAL A 34 3.12 2.88 5.64
C VAL A 34 3.45 3.94 4.58
N THR A 35 4.27 3.59 3.59
CA THR A 35 4.67 4.52 2.53
C THR A 35 3.48 4.93 1.66
N ALA A 36 2.62 3.99 1.28
CA ALA A 36 1.42 4.27 0.50
C ALA A 36 0.44 5.16 1.26
N ASP A 37 0.23 4.90 2.56
CA ASP A 37 -0.67 5.70 3.38
C ASP A 37 -0.17 7.14 3.59
N ILE A 38 1.14 7.32 3.79
CA ILE A 38 1.77 8.66 3.80
C ILE A 38 1.58 9.36 2.46
N GLY A 39 1.72 8.63 1.35
CA GLY A 39 1.47 9.17 0.01
C GLY A 39 0.02 9.68 -0.15
N LEU A 40 -0.95 8.90 0.31
CA LEU A 40 -2.36 9.29 0.30
C LEU A 40 -2.63 10.49 1.22
N ALA A 41 -1.97 10.57 2.38
CA ALA A 41 -2.06 11.74 3.26
C ALA A 41 -1.63 13.04 2.57
N LEU A 42 -0.61 12.99 1.70
CA LEU A 42 -0.20 14.16 0.90
C LEU A 42 -1.25 14.53 -0.15
N VAL A 43 -1.89 13.55 -0.80
CA VAL A 43 -3.01 13.81 -1.73
C VAL A 43 -4.16 14.51 -1.00
N VAL A 44 -4.56 14.00 0.17
CA VAL A 44 -5.58 14.61 1.05
C VAL A 44 -5.19 16.05 1.43
N LYS A 45 -3.93 16.28 1.81
CA LYS A 45 -3.43 17.62 2.14
C LYS A 45 -3.58 18.58 0.96
N GLY A 46 -3.16 18.17 -0.25
CA GLY A 46 -3.27 18.99 -1.46
C GLY A 46 -4.72 19.38 -1.76
N LEU A 47 -5.64 18.42 -1.72
CA LEU A 47 -7.08 18.66 -1.90
C LEU A 47 -7.66 19.59 -0.83
N ARG A 48 -7.31 19.36 0.45
CA ARG A 48 -7.83 20.13 1.58
C ARG A 48 -7.39 21.60 1.54
N ILE A 49 -6.11 21.87 1.25
CA ILE A 49 -5.62 23.26 1.10
C ILE A 49 -6.32 23.93 -0.08
N SER A 50 -6.44 23.23 -1.21
CA SER A 50 -7.10 23.76 -2.41
C SER A 50 -8.57 24.10 -2.16
N GLU A 51 -9.29 23.27 -1.40
CA GLU A 51 -10.68 23.51 -1.02
C GLU A 51 -10.84 24.70 -0.08
N ALA A 52 -9.89 24.91 0.84
CA ALA A 52 -9.87 26.07 1.72
C ALA A 52 -9.66 27.40 0.95
N HIS A 53 -9.01 27.36 -0.23
CA HIS A 53 -8.82 28.53 -1.09
C HIS A 53 -10.03 28.87 -1.96
N GLY A 54 -10.98 27.93 -2.15
CA GLY A 54 -12.19 28.19 -2.89
C GLY A 54 -13.00 26.92 -3.10
N ALA A 55 -14.27 26.94 -2.68
CA ALA A 55 -15.11 25.75 -2.68
C ALA A 55 -15.36 25.21 -4.10
N ASN A 56 -15.21 23.89 -4.27
CA ASN A 56 -15.51 23.19 -5.51
C ASN A 56 -16.17 21.85 -5.20
N PRO A 57 -17.43 21.61 -5.62
CA PRO A 57 -18.13 20.36 -5.32
C PRO A 57 -17.41 19.09 -5.77
N ALA A 58 -16.75 19.10 -6.93
CA ALA A 58 -15.98 17.95 -7.41
C ALA A 58 -14.73 17.71 -6.56
N ARG A 59 -14.05 18.79 -6.13
CA ARG A 59 -12.92 18.68 -5.21
C ARG A 59 -13.34 18.16 -3.84
N LEU A 60 -14.47 18.63 -3.31
CA LEU A 60 -14.99 18.16 -2.04
C LEU A 60 -15.30 16.65 -2.09
N GLN A 61 -15.88 16.16 -3.20
CA GLN A 61 -16.11 14.73 -3.42
C GLN A 61 -14.80 13.94 -3.47
N ALA A 62 -13.79 14.42 -4.21
CA ALA A 62 -12.48 13.79 -4.27
C ALA A 62 -11.79 13.76 -2.89
N LEU A 63 -11.91 14.85 -2.11
CA LEU A 63 -11.38 14.92 -0.76
C LEU A 63 -12.05 13.89 0.16
N GLN A 64 -13.38 13.78 0.11
CA GLN A 64 -14.12 12.79 0.90
C GLN A 64 -13.73 11.35 0.53
N ALA A 65 -13.56 11.05 -0.76
CA ALA A 65 -13.11 9.74 -1.21
C ALA A 65 -11.69 9.42 -0.70
N ALA A 66 -10.77 10.38 -0.81
CA ALA A 66 -9.40 10.22 -0.31
C ALA A 66 -9.35 10.09 1.23
N GLU A 67 -10.16 10.86 1.96
CA GLU A 67 -10.28 10.75 3.42
C GLU A 67 -10.89 9.40 3.86
N ALA A 68 -11.84 8.85 3.10
CA ALA A 68 -12.40 7.53 3.36
C ALA A 68 -11.39 6.40 3.09
N LEU A 69 -10.42 6.62 2.19
CA LEU A 69 -9.35 5.68 1.90
C LEU A 69 -8.16 5.81 2.87
N LEU A 70 -7.95 6.99 3.45
CA LEU A 70 -6.83 7.27 4.36
C LEU A 70 -6.84 6.32 5.57
N GLY A 71 -5.69 5.73 5.88
CA GLY A 71 -5.50 4.70 6.90
C GLY A 71 -5.72 3.27 6.40
N ARG A 72 -6.46 3.05 5.30
CA ARG A 72 -6.68 1.70 4.74
C ARG A 72 -5.38 1.05 4.25
N PRO A 73 -4.52 1.71 3.44
CA PRO A 73 -3.22 1.15 3.08
C PRO A 73 -2.39 0.82 4.31
N GLY A 74 -2.40 1.69 5.31
CA GLY A 74 -1.65 1.54 6.53
C GLY A 74 -2.07 0.37 7.42
N ALA A 75 -3.34 0.00 7.43
CA ALA A 75 -3.85 -1.14 8.18
C ALA A 75 -3.21 -2.47 7.73
N PHE A 76 -2.85 -2.59 6.45
CA PHE A 76 -2.16 -3.77 5.93
C PHE A 76 -0.76 -3.98 6.52
N ALA A 77 -0.16 -2.98 7.18
CA ALA A 77 1.13 -3.17 7.83
C ALA A 77 1.03 -4.13 9.02
N ASP A 78 -0.02 -4.01 9.84
CA ASP A 78 -0.25 -4.92 10.96
C ASP A 78 -0.68 -6.31 10.43
N ASP A 79 -1.51 -6.35 9.38
CA ASP A 79 -1.93 -7.60 8.72
C ASP A 79 -0.74 -8.37 8.11
N ASP A 80 0.22 -7.68 7.47
CA ASP A 80 1.43 -8.26 6.89
C ASP A 80 2.31 -8.90 7.96
N MET A 81 2.54 -8.18 9.06
CA MET A 81 3.32 -8.70 10.19
C MET A 81 2.65 -9.91 10.83
N GLN A 82 1.32 -9.90 10.97
CA GLN A 82 0.56 -11.00 11.54
C GLN A 82 0.58 -12.22 10.61
N ALA A 83 0.29 -12.05 9.32
CA ALA A 83 0.30 -13.15 8.34
C ALA A 83 1.68 -13.81 8.23
N PHE A 84 2.76 -13.02 8.26
CA PHE A 84 4.12 -13.57 8.25
C PHE A 84 4.45 -14.33 9.55
N SER A 85 4.02 -13.82 10.70
CA SER A 85 4.17 -14.51 11.99
C SER A 85 3.45 -15.86 11.99
N ASP A 86 2.23 -15.90 11.47
CA ASP A 86 1.42 -17.12 11.39
C ASP A 86 2.05 -18.15 10.43
N TYR A 87 2.57 -17.69 9.29
CA TYR A 87 3.34 -18.54 8.38
C TYR A 87 4.58 -19.15 9.04
N LEU A 88 5.34 -18.36 9.81
CA LEU A 88 6.49 -18.87 10.54
C LEU A 88 6.11 -19.87 11.64
N SER A 89 4.96 -19.71 12.31
CA SER A 89 4.47 -20.67 13.30
C SER A 89 4.07 -21.99 12.64
N ALA A 90 3.23 -21.92 11.61
CA ALA A 90 2.78 -23.11 10.87
C ALA A 90 3.95 -23.88 10.24
N ALA A 91 4.97 -23.16 9.75
CA ALA A 91 6.19 -23.78 9.21
C ALA A 91 7.02 -24.53 10.27
N ARG A 92 6.93 -24.16 11.55
CA ARG A 92 7.61 -24.86 12.67
C ARG A 92 6.82 -26.04 13.18
N GLU A 93 5.50 -25.94 13.22
CA GLU A 93 4.59 -26.99 13.72
C GLU A 93 4.52 -28.19 12.76
N GLY A 94 4.71 -27.94 11.46
CA GLY A 94 4.95 -28.99 10.45
C GLY A 94 3.68 -29.62 9.86
N GLU A 95 2.49 -29.15 10.24
CA GLU A 95 1.24 -29.55 9.60
C GLU A 95 1.12 -28.91 8.20
N VAL A 96 1.03 -29.76 7.17
CA VAL A 96 1.10 -29.34 5.77
C VAL A 96 -0.08 -28.45 5.38
N GLU A 97 -1.28 -28.78 5.87
CA GLU A 97 -2.50 -28.02 5.58
C GLU A 97 -2.45 -26.61 6.18
N ASP A 98 -2.07 -26.49 7.45
CA ASP A 98 -1.92 -25.21 8.15
C ASP A 98 -0.85 -24.33 7.51
N LYS A 99 0.29 -24.92 7.12
CA LYS A 99 1.33 -24.20 6.40
C LYS A 99 0.84 -23.65 5.05
N GLN A 100 0.05 -24.41 4.31
CA GLN A 100 -0.49 -23.95 3.02
C GLN A 100 -1.55 -22.87 3.20
N ALA A 101 -2.41 -22.97 4.21
CA ALA A 101 -3.36 -21.92 4.56
C ALA A 101 -2.63 -20.60 4.91
N ALA A 102 -1.59 -20.68 5.75
CA ALA A 102 -0.79 -19.52 6.12
C ALA A 102 0.00 -18.93 4.94
N ALA A 103 0.54 -19.77 4.04
CA ALA A 103 1.22 -19.30 2.83
C ALA A 103 0.27 -18.55 1.87
N ARG A 104 -0.97 -19.04 1.72
CA ARG A 104 -1.99 -18.34 0.93
C ARG A 104 -2.34 -16.99 1.54
N GLN A 105 -2.46 -16.90 2.86
CA GLN A 105 -2.72 -15.64 3.54
C GLN A 105 -1.55 -14.66 3.40
N ALA A 106 -0.32 -15.13 3.60
CA ALA A 106 0.89 -14.33 3.43
C ALA A 106 1.00 -13.74 2.02
N CYS A 107 0.60 -14.48 0.98
CA CYS A 107 0.55 -13.96 -0.39
C CYS A 107 -0.67 -13.05 -0.67
N ALA A 108 -1.81 -13.28 0.00
CA ALA A 108 -3.03 -12.52 -0.21
C ALA A 108 -2.96 -11.09 0.35
N VAL A 109 -2.32 -10.89 1.50
CA VAL A 109 -2.18 -9.56 2.14
C VAL A 109 -1.47 -8.55 1.24
N PRO A 110 -0.27 -8.80 0.68
CA PRO A 110 0.40 -7.85 -0.21
C PRO A 110 -0.33 -7.62 -1.53
N LEU A 111 -1.09 -8.60 -2.04
CA LEU A 111 -1.99 -8.38 -3.18
C LEU A 111 -3.16 -7.45 -2.84
N ALA A 112 -3.74 -7.58 -1.64
CA ALA A 112 -4.80 -6.69 -1.18
C ALA A 112 -4.27 -5.26 -0.97
N LEU A 113 -3.08 -5.11 -0.38
CA LEU A 113 -2.39 -3.82 -0.30
C LEU A 113 -2.15 -3.22 -1.69
N ALA A 114 -1.64 -4.00 -2.65
CA ALA A 114 -1.38 -3.49 -4.00
C ALA A 114 -2.66 -2.99 -4.72
N HIS A 115 -3.81 -3.66 -4.53
CA HIS A 115 -5.09 -3.15 -5.02
C HIS A 115 -5.49 -1.83 -4.33
N CYS A 116 -5.31 -1.74 -3.01
CA CYS A 116 -5.61 -0.53 -2.26
C CYS A 116 -4.70 0.65 -2.67
N CYS A 117 -3.42 0.39 -2.96
CA CYS A 117 -2.51 1.39 -3.51
C CYS A 117 -2.93 1.82 -4.92
N LEU A 118 -3.45 0.91 -5.75
CA LEU A 118 -3.95 1.27 -7.08
C LEU A 118 -5.16 2.20 -6.98
N GLU A 119 -6.13 1.87 -6.11
CA GLU A 119 -7.29 2.73 -5.78
C GLU A 119 -6.82 4.13 -5.32
N ALA A 120 -5.80 4.20 -4.45
CA ALA A 120 -5.23 5.46 -4.00
C ALA A 120 -4.53 6.24 -5.13
N LEU A 121 -3.89 5.55 -6.07
CA LEU A 121 -3.20 6.18 -7.19
C LEU A 121 -4.18 6.72 -8.23
N GLU A 122 -5.30 6.03 -8.48
CA GLU A 122 -6.42 6.53 -9.28
C GLU A 122 -6.97 7.82 -8.69
N LEU A 123 -7.20 7.86 -7.37
CA LEU A 123 -7.62 9.08 -6.67
C LEU A 123 -6.59 10.22 -6.80
N ALA A 124 -5.29 9.91 -6.79
CA ALA A 124 -4.26 10.92 -6.99
C ALA A 124 -4.30 11.53 -8.41
N VAL A 125 -4.58 10.71 -9.42
CA VAL A 125 -4.79 11.16 -10.81
C VAL A 125 -6.03 12.04 -10.93
N ASP A 126 -7.14 11.65 -10.31
CA ASP A 126 -8.38 12.44 -10.33
C ASP A 126 -8.26 13.74 -9.51
N ALA A 127 -7.45 13.73 -8.45
CA ALA A 127 -7.18 14.90 -7.62
C ALA A 127 -6.36 15.96 -8.36
N TRP A 128 -5.42 15.56 -9.22
CA TRP A 128 -4.48 16.44 -9.90
C TRP A 128 -5.10 17.70 -10.54
N PRO A 129 -6.12 17.61 -11.42
CA PRO A 129 -6.74 18.78 -12.04
C PRO A 129 -7.59 19.61 -11.06
N LEU A 130 -7.93 19.06 -9.89
CA LEU A 130 -8.72 19.73 -8.87
C LEU A 130 -7.83 20.49 -7.88
N THR A 131 -6.55 20.15 -7.79
CA THR A 131 -5.59 20.76 -6.85
C THR A 131 -5.07 22.12 -7.34
N ASP A 132 -4.98 23.08 -6.43
CA ASP A 132 -4.38 24.39 -6.64
C ASP A 132 -2.91 24.22 -7.09
N PRO A 133 -2.47 24.88 -8.18
CA PRO A 133 -1.10 24.78 -8.69
C PRO A 133 -0.01 24.98 -7.63
N ASN A 134 -0.26 25.79 -6.60
CA ASN A 134 0.72 26.05 -5.53
C ASN A 134 0.97 24.85 -4.60
N VAL A 135 0.08 23.85 -4.60
CA VAL A 135 0.19 22.63 -3.78
C VAL A 135 0.08 21.34 -4.59
N GLN A 136 0.13 21.42 -5.92
CA GLN A 136 0.19 20.25 -6.80
C GLN A 136 1.40 19.35 -6.49
N SER A 137 2.49 19.89 -5.94
CA SER A 137 3.64 19.11 -5.48
C SER A 137 3.27 18.06 -4.43
N ASP A 138 2.30 18.33 -3.55
CA ASP A 138 1.84 17.36 -2.54
C ASP A 138 1.16 16.16 -3.23
N VAL A 139 0.30 16.39 -4.23
CA VAL A 139 -0.37 15.32 -4.99
C VAL A 139 0.63 14.52 -5.82
N GLN A 140 1.58 15.19 -6.49
CA GLN A 140 2.60 14.52 -7.29
C GLN A 140 3.53 13.65 -6.43
N ALA A 141 4.02 14.18 -5.32
CA ALA A 141 4.82 13.40 -4.38
C ALA A 141 4.02 12.25 -3.77
N GLY A 142 2.76 12.50 -3.42
CA GLY A 142 1.82 11.48 -2.94
C GLY A 142 1.66 10.32 -3.92
N ALA A 143 1.42 10.62 -5.20
CA ALA A 143 1.31 9.61 -6.26
C ALA A 143 2.58 8.77 -6.42
N VAL A 144 3.76 9.39 -6.36
CA VAL A 144 5.05 8.68 -6.41
C VAL A 144 5.21 7.73 -5.21
N LEU A 145 4.85 8.16 -4.00
CA LEU A 145 4.93 7.33 -2.80
C LEU A 145 3.93 6.17 -2.83
N ILE A 146 2.69 6.42 -3.26
CA ILE A 146 1.66 5.39 -3.44
C ILE A 146 2.14 4.34 -4.45
N HIS A 147 2.69 4.77 -5.60
CA HIS A 147 3.24 3.87 -6.61
C HIS A 147 4.43 3.05 -6.09
N ALA A 148 5.33 3.68 -5.33
CA ALA A 148 6.44 2.98 -4.68
C ALA A 148 5.93 1.93 -3.68
N GLY A 149 4.90 2.26 -2.90
CA GLY A 149 4.21 1.32 -2.01
C GLY A 149 3.56 0.17 -2.76
N LEU A 150 2.84 0.44 -3.86
CA LEU A 150 2.30 -0.58 -4.76
C LEU A 150 3.39 -1.53 -5.25
N SER A 151 4.47 -0.98 -5.80
CA SER A 151 5.57 -1.75 -6.37
C SER A 151 6.28 -2.59 -5.30
N ALA A 152 6.51 -2.02 -4.12
CA ALA A 152 7.10 -2.74 -2.99
C ALA A 152 6.19 -3.87 -2.46
N ALA A 153 4.88 -3.65 -2.39
CA ALA A 153 3.93 -4.71 -2.05
C ALA A 153 3.98 -5.86 -3.06
N LEU A 154 4.08 -5.55 -4.36
CA LEU A 154 4.20 -6.56 -5.41
C LEU A 154 5.53 -7.33 -5.39
N ILE A 155 6.63 -6.71 -4.91
CA ILE A 155 7.88 -7.43 -4.62
C ILE A 155 7.66 -8.45 -3.50
N ASN A 156 6.87 -8.10 -2.47
CA ASN A 156 6.51 -9.03 -1.40
C ASN A 156 5.67 -10.21 -1.94
N VAL A 157 4.74 -9.95 -2.86
CA VAL A 157 4.00 -11.01 -3.58
C VAL A 157 4.96 -11.96 -4.31
N ASP A 158 5.95 -11.42 -5.03
CA ASP A 158 6.94 -12.22 -5.76
C ASP A 158 7.76 -13.12 -4.81
N ALA A 159 8.03 -12.68 -3.58
CA ALA A 159 8.74 -13.44 -2.56
C ALA A 159 7.90 -14.58 -1.95
N ASP A 160 6.59 -14.37 -1.76
CA ASP A 160 5.70 -15.36 -1.13
C ASP A 160 5.11 -16.36 -2.11
N MET A 161 4.94 -16.00 -3.38
CA MET A 161 4.33 -16.83 -4.43
C MET A 161 4.94 -18.23 -4.59
N PRO A 162 6.27 -18.45 -4.47
CA PRO A 162 6.86 -19.78 -4.53
C PRO A 162 6.35 -20.74 -3.44
N SER A 163 5.87 -20.23 -2.31
CA SER A 163 5.38 -21.01 -1.16
C SER A 163 3.99 -21.63 -1.37
N LEU A 164 3.27 -21.20 -2.41
CA LEU A 164 1.95 -21.72 -2.79
C LEU A 164 2.04 -23.11 -3.43
N ASP A 165 1.16 -24.03 -3.04
CA ASP A 165 1.08 -25.41 -3.57
C ASP A 165 0.59 -25.53 -5.02
N SER A 166 -0.39 -24.71 -5.40
CA SER A 166 -1.12 -24.83 -6.66
C SER A 166 -0.46 -24.03 -7.80
N GLY A 167 -0.24 -24.70 -8.95
CA GLY A 167 0.21 -24.04 -10.18
C GLY A 167 -0.77 -22.98 -10.68
N ALA A 168 -2.07 -23.25 -10.60
CA ALA A 168 -3.12 -22.31 -11.02
C ALA A 168 -3.17 -21.07 -10.12
N THR A 169 -3.04 -21.24 -8.79
CA THR A 169 -3.04 -20.13 -7.84
C THR A 169 -1.81 -19.24 -8.04
N ARG A 170 -0.64 -19.84 -8.27
CA ARG A 170 0.59 -19.10 -8.60
C ARG A 170 0.46 -18.32 -9.90
N GLU A 171 -0.12 -18.95 -10.93
CA GLU A 171 -0.33 -18.28 -12.20
C GLU A 171 -1.28 -17.08 -12.07
N GLN A 172 -2.40 -17.25 -11.36
CA GLN A 172 -3.35 -16.17 -11.10
C GLN A 172 -2.72 -15.02 -10.30
N ALA A 173 -1.95 -15.32 -9.25
CA ALA A 173 -1.21 -14.32 -8.49
C ALA A 173 -0.21 -13.56 -9.37
N GLY A 174 0.54 -14.28 -10.21
CA GLY A 174 1.50 -13.68 -11.15
C GLY A 174 0.84 -12.81 -12.23
N GLN A 175 -0.32 -13.21 -12.75
CA GLN A 175 -1.11 -12.40 -13.69
C GLN A 175 -1.60 -11.10 -13.02
N THR A 176 -2.14 -11.23 -11.80
CA THR A 176 -2.62 -10.08 -11.01
C THR A 176 -1.48 -9.11 -10.70
N ARG A 177 -0.34 -9.62 -10.24
CA ARG A 177 0.86 -8.83 -9.96
C ARG A 177 1.35 -8.06 -11.18
N ARG A 178 1.39 -8.68 -12.37
CA ARG A 178 1.81 -7.98 -13.60
C ARG A 178 0.82 -6.89 -14.00
N ARG A 179 -0.48 -7.18 -13.90
CA ARG A 179 -1.55 -6.23 -14.21
C ARG A 179 -1.47 -5.00 -13.32
N LEU A 180 -1.42 -5.20 -11.99
CA LEU A 180 -1.36 -4.11 -11.02
C LEU A 180 -0.12 -3.22 -11.21
N GLN A 181 1.05 -3.82 -11.48
CA GLN A 181 2.25 -3.04 -11.78
C GLN A 181 2.06 -2.19 -13.04
N SER A 182 1.55 -2.77 -14.13
CA SER A 182 1.35 -2.06 -15.39
C SER A 182 0.36 -0.90 -15.23
N GLU A 183 -0.79 -1.16 -14.59
CA GLU A 183 -1.82 -0.14 -14.33
C GLU A 183 -1.26 0.98 -13.44
N GLY A 184 -0.49 0.64 -12.40
CA GLY A 184 0.18 1.61 -11.54
C GLY A 184 1.20 2.46 -12.30
N ASP A 185 2.04 1.84 -13.13
CA ASP A 185 3.03 2.54 -13.96
C ASP A 185 2.35 3.50 -14.94
N ASP A 186 1.22 3.10 -15.54
CA ASP A 186 0.44 3.93 -16.46
C ASP A 186 -0.18 5.14 -15.77
N LEU A 187 -0.77 4.96 -14.59
CA LEU A 187 -1.35 6.05 -13.80
C LEU A 187 -0.28 7.08 -13.39
N LEU A 188 0.87 6.61 -12.90
CA LEU A 188 1.95 7.51 -12.53
C LEU A 188 2.49 8.29 -13.74
N ARG A 189 2.62 7.63 -14.91
CA ARG A 189 3.01 8.30 -16.17
C ARG A 189 2.02 9.39 -16.57
N ARG A 190 0.70 9.13 -16.49
CA ARG A 190 -0.35 10.11 -16.80
C ARG A 190 -0.26 11.36 -15.93
N LEU A 191 0.10 11.19 -14.64
CA LEU A 191 0.25 12.31 -13.72
C LEU A 191 1.53 13.12 -13.98
N ALA A 192 2.59 12.48 -14.46
CA ALA A 192 3.85 13.14 -14.82
C ALA A 192 3.78 13.93 -16.14
N ASP A 193 2.89 13.55 -17.07
CA ASP A 193 2.66 14.24 -18.35
C ASP A 193 1.15 14.45 -18.60
N PRO A 194 0.47 15.36 -17.86
CA PRO A 194 -0.99 15.53 -17.92
C PRO A 194 -1.51 16.17 -19.21
N GLY A 195 -0.65 16.35 -20.24
CA GLY A 195 -0.94 17.03 -21.50
C GLY A 195 -0.88 16.15 -22.76
N ARG A 196 -0.76 14.82 -22.64
CA ARG A 196 -0.84 13.87 -23.75
C ARG A 196 -2.07 12.97 -23.69
#